data_AF-A0A316HJF1-F1
#
_entry.id   AF-A0A316HJF1-F1
#
_cell.length_a   1.000
_cell.length_b   1.000
_cell.length_c   1.000
_cell.angle_alpha   90.00
_cell.angle_beta   90.00
_cell.angle_gamma   90.00
#
_symmetry.space_group_name_H-M   'P 1'
#
loop_
_entity.id
_entity.type
_entity.pdbx_description
1 polymer ?
#
loop_
_entity_poly.entity_id
_entity_poly.type
_entity_poly.pdbx_seq_one_letter_code
_entity_poly.pdbx_strand_id
1 'polypeptide(L)' 'MAEKKAFVLRINPEMLKEIETWAAEEFRSTNGQVEYLLQQALLARKKGAKKKGKEIGD' A
#
# COMPACT_ATOMS: atom_id res chain seq x y z
N MET A 1 -16.62 -11.23 4.59
CA MET A 1 -15.46 -10.64 3.89
C MET A 1 -15.88 -9.26 3.41
N ALA A 2 -15.07 -8.22 3.64
CA ALA A 2 -15.35 -6.90 3.08
C ALA A 2 -15.39 -7.00 1.55
N GLU A 3 -16.33 -6.32 0.91
CA GLU A 3 -16.48 -6.32 -0.53
C GLU A 3 -15.22 -5.74 -1.19
N LYS A 4 -14.57 -6.53 -2.06
CA LYS A 4 -13.39 -6.09 -2.82
C LYS A 4 -13.83 -5.63 -4.20
N LYS A 5 -13.60 -4.36 -4.52
CA LYS A 5 -13.89 -3.80 -5.83
C LYS A 5 -12.67 -3.94 -6.74
N ALA A 6 -12.82 -4.66 -7.85
CA ALA A 6 -11.79 -4.73 -8.88
C ALA A 6 -11.65 -3.37 -9.59
N PHE A 7 -10.41 -2.98 -9.88
CA PHE A 7 -10.11 -1.79 -10.68
C PHE A 7 -8.86 -2.04 -11.53
N VAL A 8 -8.77 -1.35 -12.66
CA VAL A 8 -7.58 -1.42 -13.52
C VAL A 8 -6.53 -0.46 -12.98
N LEU A 9 -5.37 -0.99 -12.62
CA LEU A 9 -4.22 -0.21 -12.18
C LEU A 9 -3.28 0.03 -13.37
N ARG A 10 -2.99 1.29 -13.68
CA ARG A 10 -1.89 1.65 -14.58
C ARG A 10 -0.61 1.72 -13.75
N ILE A 11 0.32 0.82 -14.01
CA ILE A 11 1.59 0.70 -13.28
C ILE A 11 2.73 0.51 -14.29
N ASN A 12 3.92 0.99 -13.95
CA ASN A 12 5.12 0.69 -14.71
C ASN A 12 5.41 -0.82 -14.66
N PRO A 13 5.71 -1.49 -15.78
CA PRO A 13 5.92 -2.94 -15.82
C PRO A 13 7.10 -3.41 -14.95
N GLU A 14 8.19 -2.64 -14.87
CA GLU A 14 9.35 -3.01 -14.02
C GLU A 14 8.97 -2.96 -12.54
N MET A 15 8.19 -1.95 -12.15
CA MET A 15 7.66 -1.85 -10.78
C MET A 15 6.74 -3.03 -10.45
N LEU A 16 5.90 -3.47 -11.40
CA LEU A 16 5.07 -4.65 -11.18
C LEU A 16 5.92 -5.90 -10.96
N LYS A 17 6.96 -6.10 -11.76
CA LYS A 17 7.88 -7.23 -11.65
C LYS A 17 8.62 -7.29 -10.32
N GLU A 18 9.04 -6.13 -9.80
CA GLU A 18 9.62 -6.02 -8.46
C GLU A 18 8.61 -6.41 -7.38
N ILE A 19 7.36 -5.94 -7.49
CA ILE A 19 6.28 -6.29 -6.55
C ILE A 19 5.95 -7.79 -6.60
N GLU A 20 5.93 -8.40 -7.79
CA GLU A 20 5.71 -9.84 -7.98
C GLU A 20 6.81 -10.68 -7.32
N THR A 21 8.07 -10.28 -7.51
CA THR A 21 9.22 -10.94 -6.90
C THR A 21 9.13 -10.87 -5.38
N TRP A 22 8.87 -9.68 -4.82
CA TRP A 22 8.69 -9.49 -3.39
C TRP A 22 7.50 -10.27 -2.84
N ALA A 23 6.38 -10.32 -3.58
CA ALA A 23 5.22 -11.13 -3.19
C ALA A 23 5.59 -12.61 -3.09
N ALA A 24 6.35 -13.14 -4.06
CA ALA A 24 6.81 -14.52 -4.06
C ALA A 24 7.74 -14.84 -2.89
N GLU A 25 8.67 -13.94 -2.56
CA GLU A 25 9.57 -14.07 -1.40
C GLU A 25 8.81 -14.14 -0.07
N GLU A 26 7.68 -13.41 0.05
CA GLU A 26 6.82 -13.43 1.24
C GLU A 26 5.68 -14.47 1.18
N PHE A 27 5.71 -15.40 0.21
CA PHE A 27 4.65 -16.40 -0.02
C PHE A 27 3.24 -15.79 -0.12
N ARG A 28 3.14 -14.64 -0.81
CA ARG A 28 1.90 -13.87 -1.01
C ARG A 28 1.53 -13.82 -2.49
N SER A 29 0.25 -13.60 -2.79
CA SER A 29 -0.15 -13.23 -4.15
C SER A 29 0.21 -11.77 -4.45
N THR A 30 0.44 -11.44 -5.72
CA THR A 30 0.70 -10.05 -6.16
C THR A 30 -0.38 -9.08 -5.69
N ASN A 31 -1.66 -9.47 -5.81
CA ASN A 31 -2.78 -8.66 -5.32
C ASN A 31 -2.73 -8.46 -3.80
N GLY A 32 -2.38 -9.49 -3.04
CA GLY A 32 -2.19 -9.39 -1.59
C GLY A 32 -1.04 -8.46 -1.21
N GLN A 33 0.07 -8.52 -1.97
CA GLN A 33 1.22 -7.63 -1.77
C GLN A 33 0.83 -6.17 -2.01
N VAL A 34 0.15 -5.89 -3.12
CA VAL A 34 -0.35 -4.54 -3.44
C VAL A 34 -1.28 -4.03 -2.34
N GLU A 35 -2.24 -4.85 -1.88
CA GLU A 35 -3.15 -4.48 -0.79
C GLU A 35 -2.39 -4.14 0.50
N TYR A 36 -1.40 -4.97 0.89
CA TYR A 36 -0.56 -4.72 2.06
C TYR A 36 0.20 -3.39 1.95
N LEU A 37 0.86 -3.14 0.83
CA LEU A 37 1.65 -1.91 0.61
C LEU A 37 0.77 -0.66 0.66
N LEU A 38 -0.41 -0.70 0.04
CA LEU A 38 -1.37 0.39 0.07
C LEU A 38 -1.88 0.65 1.50
N GLN A 39 -2.13 -0.40 2.29
CA GLN A 39 -2.50 -0.26 3.69
C GLN A 39 -1.38 0.40 4.51
N GLN A 40 -0.13 -0.03 4.34
CA GLN A 40 1.02 0.58 5.01
C GLN A 40 1.19 2.05 4.64
N ALA A 41 1.08 2.39 3.35
CA ALA A 41 1.16 3.77 2.87
C ALA A 41 0.06 4.66 3.46
N LEU A 42 -1.19 4.17 3.53
CA LEU A 42 -2.30 4.89 4.15
C LEU A 42 -2.11 5.09 5.66
N LEU A 43 -1.60 4.07 6.37
CA LEU A 43 -1.29 4.17 7.80
C LEU A 43 -0.17 5.19 8.05
N ALA A 44 0.90 5.17 7.25
CA ALA A 44 2.01 6.12 7.34
C ALA A 44 1.52 7.56 7.10
N ARG A 45 0.69 7.78 6.06
CA ARG A 45 0.08 9.09 5.77
C ARG A 45 -0.76 9.59 6.94
N LYS A 46 -1.61 8.74 7.52
CA LYS A 46 -2.46 9.11 8.68
C LYS A 46 -1.61 9.47 9.90
N LYS A 47 -0.54 8.72 10.18
CA LYS A 47 0.40 9.03 11.28
C LYS A 47 1.13 10.35 11.04
N GLY A 48 1.58 10.63 9.82
CA GLY A 48 2.21 11.90 9.45
C GLY A 48 1.28 13.10 9.59
N ALA A 49 0.01 12.95 9.20
CA ALA A 49 -1.01 14.00 9.35
C ALA A 49 -1.28 14.34 10.83
N LYS A 50 -1.31 13.33 11.71
CA LYS A 50 -1.48 13.55 13.16
C LYS A 50 -0.30 14.29 13.81
N LYS A 51 0.93 14.08 13.33
CA LYS A 51 2.11 14.82 13.83
C LYS A 51 2.02 16.31 13.48
N LYS A 52 1.70 16.64 12.22
CA LYS A 52 1.52 18.05 11.77
C LYS A 52 0.41 18.80 12.51
N GLY A 53 -0.68 18.12 12.87
CA GLY A 53 -1.77 18.74 13.63
C GLY A 53 -1.43 19.02 15.10
N LYS A 54 -0.43 18.33 15.67
CA LYS A 54 0.00 18.52 17.05
C LYS A 54 1.01 19.67 17.19
N GLU A 55 1.81 19.94 16.15
CA GLU A 55 2.81 21.03 16.14
C GLU A 55 2.20 22.43 15.88
N ILE A 56 0.95 22.54 15.42
CA ILE A 56 0.27 23.82 15.16
C ILE A 56 -0.64 24.24 16.33
N GLY A 57 -0.81 23.36 17.33
CA GLY A 57 -1.73 23.55 18.46
C GLY A 57 -1.08 23.74 19.83
N ASP A 58 0.24 23.90 19.90
CA ASP A 58 0.99 24.28 21.11
C ASP A 58 1.54 25.71 20.96
#